data_AF-A0A5E7Z0M8-F1
#
_entry.id   AF-A0A5E7Z0M8-F1
#
_cell.length_a   1.000
_cell.length_b   1.000
_cell.length_c   1.000
_cell.angle_alpha   90.00
_cell.angle_beta   90.00
_cell.angle_gamma   90.00
#
_symmetry.space_group_name_H-M   'P 1'
#
loop_
_entity.id
_entity.type
_entity.pdbx_description
1 polymer ?
#
loop_
_entity_poly.entity_id
_entity_poly.type
_entity_poly.pdbx_seq_one_letter_code
_entity_poly.pdbx_strand_id
1 'polypeptide(L)'
;MGEDVAADAPDQKAIYEQRCADFRSLNGFLWQSPLIIMSLTGGLWFAVASFPLSDPARSMLLLFAGLANILMIGALIRLRWVMQSVLRDIRRYDGKHCIGGNYIIVGIFSALLTLTALGSFVASCHPGAYFTKPAATKAVD
;
A
#
# COMPACT_ATOMS: atom_id res chain seq x y z
N MET A 1 -47.46 -16.18 -28.30
CA MET A 1 -46.46 -15.58 -29.19
C MET A 1 -46.29 -14.14 -28.74
N GLY A 2 -45.13 -13.79 -28.19
CA GLY A 2 -44.80 -12.43 -27.77
C GLY A 2 -44.89 -12.17 -26.26
N GLU A 3 -44.26 -13.00 -25.43
CA GLU A 3 -43.74 -12.46 -24.16
C GLU A 3 -42.36 -11.91 -24.53
N ASP A 4 -42.33 -10.59 -24.67
CA ASP A 4 -41.15 -9.83 -25.01
C ASP A 4 -40.04 -10.16 -24.01
N VAL A 5 -39.05 -10.89 -24.52
CA VAL A 5 -37.67 -10.91 -24.03
C VAL A 5 -37.09 -9.50 -24.28
N ALA A 6 -37.71 -8.48 -23.69
CA ALA A 6 -37.14 -7.15 -23.56
C ALA A 6 -36.08 -7.29 -22.48
N ALA A 7 -34.87 -7.63 -22.95
CA ALA A 7 -33.66 -7.76 -22.18
C ALA A 7 -33.63 -6.75 -21.04
N ASP A 8 -33.46 -7.28 -19.82
CA ASP A 8 -33.14 -6.59 -18.58
C ASP A 8 -31.89 -5.74 -18.80
N ALA A 9 -32.06 -4.57 -19.43
CA ALA A 9 -31.00 -3.59 -19.58
C ALA A 9 -30.74 -3.09 -18.16
N PRO A 10 -29.56 -3.37 -17.59
CA PRO A 10 -29.32 -3.08 -16.19
C PRO A 10 -29.51 -1.57 -15.98
N ASP A 11 -30.29 -1.20 -14.96
CA ASP A 11 -30.62 0.19 -14.66
C ASP A 11 -29.33 1.01 -14.57
N GLN A 12 -29.09 1.83 -15.60
CA GLN A 12 -27.85 2.59 -15.72
C GLN A 12 -27.67 3.56 -14.55
N LYS A 13 -28.78 4.01 -13.95
CA LYS A 13 -28.77 4.84 -12.75
C LYS A 13 -28.25 4.06 -11.54
N ALA A 14 -28.72 2.84 -11.33
CA ALA A 14 -28.22 1.97 -10.26
C ALA A 14 -26.71 1.66 -10.42
N ILE A 15 -26.26 1.39 -11.65
CA ILE A 15 -24.82 1.22 -11.93
C ILE A 15 -24.04 2.49 -11.56
N TYR A 16 -24.52 3.66 -11.97
CA TYR A 16 -23.86 4.94 -11.69
C TYR A 16 -23.76 5.22 -10.17
N GLU A 17 -24.83 5.00 -9.42
CA GLU A 17 -24.85 5.18 -7.97
C GLU A 17 -23.87 4.22 -7.27
N GLN A 18 -23.84 2.95 -7.70
CA GLN A 18 -22.86 1.97 -7.21
C GLN A 18 -21.42 2.42 -7.51
N ARG A 19 -21.12 2.93 -8.71
CA ARG A 19 -19.78 3.44 -9.05
C ARG A 19 -19.39 4.65 -8.18
N CYS A 20 -20.33 5.52 -7.85
CA CYS A 20 -20.07 6.63 -6.92
C CYS A 20 -19.74 6.14 -5.51
N ALA A 21 -20.44 5.09 -5.04
CA ALA A 21 -20.15 4.45 -3.76
C ALA A 21 -18.77 3.76 -3.78
N ASP A 22 -18.46 3.00 -4.84
CA ASP A 22 -17.17 2.37 -5.06
C ASP A 22 -16.03 3.41 -5.05
N PHE A 23 -16.19 4.53 -5.76
CA PHE A 23 -15.17 5.59 -5.80
C PHE A 23 -14.90 6.19 -4.41
N ARG A 24 -15.95 6.42 -3.61
CA ARG A 24 -15.81 6.92 -2.24
C ARG A 24 -15.06 5.91 -1.35
N SER A 25 -15.41 4.63 -1.48
CA SER A 25 -14.75 3.54 -0.77
C SER A 25 -13.26 3.42 -1.15
N LEU A 26 -12.95 3.42 -2.45
CA LEU A 26 -11.58 3.36 -2.96
C LEU A 26 -10.73 4.55 -2.49
N ASN A 27 -11.32 5.75 -2.41
CA ASN A 27 -10.65 6.91 -1.83
C ASN A 27 -10.35 6.70 -0.34
N GLY A 28 -11.27 6.12 0.42
CA GLY A 28 -11.02 5.73 1.82
C GLY A 28 -9.83 4.78 1.96
N PHE A 29 -9.78 3.73 1.13
CA PHE A 29 -8.64 2.80 1.11
C PHE A 29 -7.32 3.48 0.78
N LEU A 30 -7.29 4.40 -0.19
CA LEU A 30 -6.09 5.15 -0.58
C LEU A 30 -5.50 5.92 0.61
N TRP A 31 -6.34 6.51 1.45
CA TRP A 31 -5.91 7.24 2.65
C TRP A 31 -5.54 6.33 3.84
N GLN A 32 -6.09 5.12 3.89
CA GLN A 32 -5.79 4.16 4.95
C GLN A 32 -4.48 3.37 4.70
N SER A 33 -4.16 3.08 3.44
CA SER A 33 -2.97 2.27 3.08
C SER A 33 -1.65 2.79 3.69
N PRO A 34 -1.34 4.11 3.69
CA PRO A 34 -0.12 4.64 4.31
C PRO A 34 0.00 4.36 5.81
N LEU A 35 -1.11 4.43 6.54
CA LEU A 35 -1.12 4.18 7.98
C LEU A 35 -0.83 2.71 8.30
N ILE A 36 -1.40 1.79 7.51
CA ILE A 36 -1.19 0.35 7.67
C ILE A 36 0.29 0.00 7.46
N ILE A 37 0.88 0.47 6.36
CA ILE A 37 2.26 0.14 6.02
C ILE A 37 3.27 0.82 6.95
N MET A 38 2.98 2.04 7.41
CA MET A 38 3.78 2.74 8.41
C MET A 38 3.78 1.99 9.74
N SER A 39 2.63 1.49 10.17
CA SER A 39 2.49 0.71 11.40
C SER A 39 3.22 -0.63 11.29
N LEU A 40 3.07 -1.34 10.17
CA LEU A 40 3.76 -2.60 9.91
C LEU A 40 5.29 -2.40 9.91
N THR A 41 5.77 -1.43 9.14
CA THR A 41 7.21 -1.21 8.98
C THR A 41 7.84 -0.67 10.26
N GLY A 42 7.19 0.28 10.93
CA GLY A 42 7.63 0.79 12.22
C GLY A 42 7.66 -0.29 13.29
N GLY A 43 6.65 -1.15 13.35
CA GLY A 43 6.60 -2.29 14.28
C GLY A 43 7.72 -3.30 14.03
N LEU A 44 8.03 -3.62 12.77
CA LEU A 44 9.13 -4.51 12.39
C LEU A 44 10.50 -3.92 12.77
N TRP A 45 10.73 -2.64 12.46
CA TRP A 45 11.96 -1.96 12.85
C TRP A 45 12.13 -1.89 14.36
N PHE A 46 11.05 -1.60 15.09
CA PHE A 46 11.05 -1.61 16.55
C PHE A 46 11.37 -2.99 17.12
N ALA A 47 10.79 -4.06 16.55
CA ALA A 47 11.06 -5.43 16.97
C ALA A 47 12.53 -5.83 16.75
N VAL A 48 13.09 -5.47 15.59
CA VAL A 48 14.51 -5.73 15.26
C VAL A 48 15.45 -5.01 16.21
N ALA A 49 15.13 -3.76 16.58
CA ALA A 49 15.94 -2.94 17.48
C ALA A 49 15.83 -3.37 18.96
N SER A 50 14.64 -3.74 19.41
CA SER A 50 14.35 -3.95 20.84
C SER A 50 14.66 -5.37 21.31
N PHE A 51 14.42 -6.38 20.47
CA PHE A 51 14.58 -7.78 20.89
C PHE A 51 16.01 -8.29 20.66
N PRO A 52 16.52 -9.15 21.58
CA PRO A 52 17.78 -9.87 21.38
C PRO A 52 17.56 -10.97 20.34
N LEU A 53 17.64 -10.59 19.07
CA LEU A 53 17.51 -11.49 17.94
C LEU A 53 18.89 -11.85 17.40
N SER A 54 19.01 -13.07 16.86
CA SER A 54 20.17 -13.44 16.07
C SER A 54 20.23 -12.61 14.78
N ASP A 55 21.43 -12.34 14.28
CA ASP A 55 21.65 -11.61 13.03
C ASP A 55 20.83 -12.14 11.83
N PRO A 56 20.68 -13.47 11.59
CA PRO A 56 19.81 -13.95 10.52
C PRO A 56 18.33 -13.62 10.75
N ALA A 57 17.83 -13.67 11.98
CA ALA A 57 16.44 -13.31 12.28
C ALA A 57 16.17 -11.81 12.03
N ARG A 58 17.12 -10.93 12.40
CA ARG A 58 17.04 -9.49 12.09
C ARG A 58 17.03 -9.23 10.59
N SER A 59 17.92 -9.90 9.86
CA SER A 59 18.02 -9.79 8.39
C SER A 59 16.71 -10.21 7.71
N MET A 60 16.09 -11.33 8.14
CA MET A 60 14.80 -11.80 7.60
C MET A 60 13.65 -10.82 7.87
N LEU A 61 13.56 -10.25 9.08
CA LEU A 61 12.52 -9.27 9.42
C LEU A 61 12.66 -7.98 8.60
N LEU A 62 13.89 -7.51 8.41
CA LEU A 62 14.17 -6.33 7.58
C LEU A 62 13.93 -6.59 6.09
N LEU A 63 14.26 -7.79 5.59
CA LEU A 63 13.91 -8.23 4.23
C LEU A 63 12.40 -8.26 4.04
N PHE A 64 11.66 -8.81 5.01
CA PHE A 64 10.22 -8.83 4.99
C PHE A 64 9.64 -7.41 4.99
N ALA A 65 10.17 -6.50 5.82
CA ALA A 65 9.79 -5.09 5.81
C ALA A 65 10.02 -4.45 4.43
N GLY A 66 11.19 -4.67 3.81
CA GLY A 66 11.50 -4.16 2.47
C GLY A 66 10.55 -4.70 1.41
N LEU A 67 10.30 -6.01 1.41
CA LEU A 67 9.38 -6.65 0.47
C LEU A 67 7.93 -6.16 0.65
N ALA A 68 7.47 -6.00 1.89
CA ALA A 68 6.14 -5.47 2.20
C ALA A 68 5.96 -4.05 1.64
N ASN A 69 6.99 -3.20 1.75
CA ASN A 69 6.97 -1.85 1.17
C ASN A 69 6.89 -1.90 -0.37
N ILE A 70 7.64 -2.79 -1.03
CA ILE A 70 7.56 -2.98 -2.50
C ILE A 70 6.17 -3.45 -2.93
N LEU A 71 5.61 -4.45 -2.23
CA LEU A 71 4.25 -4.94 -2.52
C LEU A 71 3.21 -3.83 -2.33
N MET A 72 3.38 -2.98 -1.32
CA MET A 72 2.51 -1.83 -1.08
C MET A 72 2.58 -0.81 -2.22
N ILE A 73 3.76 -0.54 -2.78
CA ILE A 73 3.90 0.33 -3.98
C ILE A 73 3.06 -0.22 -5.13
N GLY A 74 3.17 -1.53 -5.41
CA GLY A 74 2.37 -2.18 -6.46
C GLY A 74 0.86 -2.08 -6.19
N ALA A 75 0.44 -2.26 -4.93
CA ALA A 75 -0.95 -2.13 -4.53
C ALA A 75 -1.47 -0.69 -4.71
N LEU A 76 -0.69 0.33 -4.36
CA LEU A 76 -1.06 1.74 -4.52
C LEU A 76 -1.21 2.14 -6.01
N ILE A 77 -0.28 1.71 -6.86
CA ILE A 77 -0.35 1.95 -8.31
C ILE A 77 -1.61 1.29 -8.88
N ARG A 78 -1.86 0.02 -8.54
CA ARG A 78 -3.05 -0.72 -8.97
C ARG A 78 -4.34 -0.04 -8.48
N LEU A 79 -4.39 0.35 -7.21
CA LEU A 79 -5.55 1.04 -6.63
C LEU A 79 -5.87 2.32 -7.40
N ARG A 80 -4.84 3.10 -7.74
CA ARG A 80 -5.02 4.34 -8.51
C ARG A 80 -5.53 4.09 -9.92
N TRP A 81 -5.05 3.04 -10.58
CA TRP A 81 -5.54 2.63 -11.88
C TRP A 81 -7.02 2.26 -11.85
N VAL A 82 -7.44 1.50 -10.84
CA VAL A 82 -8.85 1.13 -10.65
C VAL A 82 -9.71 2.37 -10.39
N MET A 83 -9.29 3.26 -9.49
CA MET A 83 -9.98 4.53 -9.23
C MET A 83 -10.16 5.38 -10.48
N GLN A 84 -9.15 5.44 -11.34
CA GLN A 84 -9.24 6.18 -12.60
C GLN A 84 -10.19 5.52 -13.59
N SER A 85 -10.24 4.19 -13.64
CA SER A 85 -11.23 3.50 -14.48
C SER A 85 -12.65 3.82 -14.04
N VAL A 86 -12.94 3.70 -12.73
CA VAL A 86 -14.24 4.05 -12.17
C VAL A 86 -14.59 5.52 -12.42
N LEU A 87 -13.63 6.43 -12.25
CA LEU A 87 -13.85 7.86 -12.51
C LEU A 87 -14.14 8.16 -14.00
N ARG A 88 -13.48 7.44 -14.92
CA ARG A 88 -13.77 7.56 -16.37
C ARG A 88 -15.17 7.09 -16.69
N ASP A 89 -15.62 5.98 -16.08
CA ASP A 89 -16.97 5.45 -16.30
C ASP A 89 -18.05 6.40 -15.79
N ILE A 90 -17.87 6.96 -14.58
CA ILE A 90 -18.75 8.00 -14.01
C ILE A 90 -18.82 9.22 -14.94
N ARG A 91 -17.68 9.72 -15.42
CA ARG A 91 -17.64 10.90 -16.30
C ARG A 91 -18.25 10.66 -17.67
N ARG A 92 -18.08 9.44 -18.21
CA ARG A 92 -18.69 9.04 -19.48
C ARG A 92 -20.21 9.04 -19.38
N TYR A 93 -20.77 8.62 -18.25
CA TYR A 93 -22.20 8.73 -17.98
C TYR A 93 -22.65 10.19 -17.83
N ASP A 94 -21.86 11.02 -17.13
CA ASP A 94 -22.11 12.44 -16.93
C ASP A 94 -21.92 13.33 -18.18
N GLY A 95 -21.43 12.79 -19.30
CA GLY A 95 -21.10 13.57 -20.51
C GLY A 95 -19.97 14.59 -20.32
N LYS A 96 -19.18 14.48 -19.25
CA LYS A 96 -18.10 15.43 -18.90
C LYS A 96 -16.77 15.00 -19.48
N HIS A 97 -15.92 15.97 -19.82
CA HIS A 97 -14.54 15.70 -20.26
C HIS A 97 -13.77 14.90 -19.20
N CYS A 98 -12.99 13.92 -19.65
CA CYS A 98 -12.07 13.17 -18.80
C CYS A 98 -10.96 14.09 -18.30
N ILE A 99 -10.87 14.34 -16.99
CA ILE A 99 -9.70 15.01 -16.41
C ILE A 99 -8.54 14.00 -16.38
N GLY A 100 -7.39 14.43 -16.90
CA GLY A 100 -6.16 13.64 -16.92
C GLY A 100 -5.77 13.12 -15.53
N GLY A 101 -5.16 11.94 -15.50
CA GLY A 101 -4.77 11.28 -14.27
C GLY A 101 -3.68 12.04 -13.52
N ASN A 102 -4.01 12.66 -12.38
CA ASN A 102 -3.00 13.20 -11.48
C ASN A 102 -2.50 12.10 -10.53
N TYR A 103 -1.21 11.72 -10.61
CA TYR A 103 -0.62 10.65 -9.79
C TYR A 103 0.29 11.17 -8.67
N ILE A 104 0.28 12.48 -8.39
CA ILE A 104 1.20 13.11 -7.41
C ILE A 104 1.17 12.40 -6.05
N ILE A 105 -0.02 12.17 -5.47
CA ILE A 105 -0.16 11.54 -4.15
C ILE A 105 0.47 10.13 -4.15
N VAL A 106 0.17 9.33 -5.17
CA VAL A 106 0.71 7.98 -5.32
C VAL A 106 2.22 8.01 -5.55
N GLY A 107 2.72 8.99 -6.30
CA GLY A 107 4.14 9.22 -6.53
C GLY A 107 4.88 9.53 -5.23
N ILE A 108 4.34 10.43 -4.40
CA ILE A 108 4.93 10.78 -3.11
C ILE A 108 4.96 9.55 -2.18
N PHE A 109 3.85 8.84 -2.03
CA PHE A 109 3.82 7.62 -1.20
C PHE A 109 4.77 6.55 -1.73
N SER A 110 4.82 6.35 -3.05
CA SER A 110 5.75 5.38 -3.64
C SER A 110 7.21 5.76 -3.37
N ALA A 111 7.57 7.05 -3.46
CA ALA A 111 8.91 7.52 -3.15
C ALA A 111 9.29 7.26 -1.69
N LEU A 112 8.40 7.55 -0.75
CA LEU A 112 8.61 7.29 0.68
C LEU A 112 8.76 5.79 0.98
N LEU A 113 7.93 4.95 0.36
CA LEU A 113 8.00 3.50 0.51
C LEU A 113 9.29 2.94 -0.09
N THR A 114 9.75 3.47 -1.22
CA THR A 114 11.03 3.08 -1.83
C THR A 114 12.19 3.43 -0.91
N LEU A 115 12.22 4.62 -0.31
CA LEU A 115 13.24 4.99 0.66
C LEU A 115 13.27 4.03 1.86
N THR A 116 12.09 3.68 2.36
CA THR A 116 11.93 2.74 3.48
C THR A 116 12.38 1.33 3.11
N ALA A 117 12.06 0.88 1.89
CA ALA A 117 12.50 -0.41 1.38
C ALA A 117 14.02 -0.45 1.25
N LEU A 118 14.63 0.57 0.65
CA LEU A 118 16.08 0.69 0.53
C LEU A 118 16.78 0.66 1.89
N GLY A 119 16.28 1.45 2.86
CA GLY A 119 16.82 1.43 4.23
C GLY A 119 16.74 0.04 4.86
N SER A 120 15.65 -0.69 4.63
CA SER A 120 15.46 -2.05 5.15
C SER A 120 16.38 -3.06 4.46
N PHE A 121 16.60 -2.97 3.14
CA PHE A 121 17.56 -3.82 2.44
C PHE A 121 19.00 -3.55 2.88
N VAL A 122 19.40 -2.28 2.97
CA VAL A 122 20.75 -1.88 3.43
C VAL A 122 21.02 -2.38 4.85
N ALA A 123 20.06 -2.20 5.76
CA ALA A 123 20.17 -2.68 7.13
C ALA A 123 20.17 -4.22 7.21
N SER A 124 19.46 -4.90 6.31
CA SER A 124 19.44 -6.36 6.23
C SER A 124 20.76 -6.97 5.76
N CYS A 125 21.52 -6.26 4.91
CA CYS A 125 22.84 -6.71 4.45
C CYS A 125 23.94 -6.60 5.52
N HIS A 126 23.82 -5.67 6.48
CA HIS A 126 24.81 -5.46 7.55
C HIS A 126 24.15 -5.35 8.94
N PRO A 127 23.38 -6.35 9.39
CA PRO A 127 22.60 -6.25 10.64
C PRO A 127 23.52 -6.04 11.85
N GLY A 128 24.72 -6.64 11.84
CA GLY A 128 25.71 -6.51 12.89
C GLY A 128 26.36 -5.13 13.01
N ALA A 129 26.32 -4.29 11.97
CA ALA A 129 26.88 -2.92 12.03
C ALA A 129 25.88 -1.89 12.58
N TYR A 130 24.58 -2.13 12.39
CA TYR A 130 23.52 -1.19 12.79
C TYR A 130 22.87 -1.53 14.13
N PHE A 131 22.97 -2.79 14.57
CA PHE A 131 22.31 -3.27 15.79
C PHE A 131 23.27 -3.91 16.79
N THR A 132 24.51 -3.38 16.90
CA THR A 132 25.45 -3.76 17.97
C THR A 132 24.85 -3.41 19.32
N LYS A 133 24.28 -4.41 19.99
CA LYS A 133 24.01 -4.32 21.43
C LYS A 133 25.38 -4.39 22.10
N PRO A 134 25.82 -3.40 22.90
CA PRO A 134 27.04 -3.57 23.68
C PRO A 134 26.84 -4.83 24.53
N ALA A 135 27.72 -5.80 24.34
CA ALA A 135 27.71 -7.04 25.10
C ALA A 135 27.66 -6.65 26.58
N ALA A 136 26.63 -7.11 27.28
CA ALA A 136 26.49 -6.91 28.71
C ALA A 136 27.81 -7.28 29.37
N THR A 137 28.48 -6.28 29.94
CA THR A 137 29.64 -6.43 30.82
C THR A 137 29.35 -7.58 31.76
N LYS A 138 30.17 -8.63 31.68
CA LYS A 138 30.20 -9.70 32.69
C LYS A 138 30.36 -9.04 34.05
N ALA A 139 29.29 -8.95 34.83
CA ALA A 139 29.39 -8.74 36.27
C ALA A 139 29.81 -10.08 36.86
N VAL A 140 31.12 -10.26 36.99
CA VAL A 140 31.72 -11.11 37.99
C VAL A 140 31.51 -10.39 39.32
N ASP A 141 30.78 -11.03 40.24
CA ASP A 141 31.04 -11.04 41.68
C ASP A 141 30.35 -12.29 42.27
#